data_AF-A0A564ZD27-F1
#
_entry.id   AF-A0A564ZD27-F1
#
_cell.length_a   1.000
_cell.length_b   1.000
_cell.length_c   1.000
_cell.angle_alpha   90.00
_cell.angle_beta   90.00
_cell.angle_gamma   90.00
#
_symmetry.space_group_name_H-M   'P 1'
#
loop_
_entity.id
_entity.type
_entity.pdbx_description
1 polymer ?
#
loop_
_entity_poly.entity_id
_entity_poly.type
_entity_poly.pdbx_seq_one_letter_code
_entity_poly.pdbx_strand_id
1 'polypeptide(L)'
;FPEKKPVSLCVLKHSEGILNYCLNEATFNKEFLPLVNKKIRRSAETSIPVFQVVLDLLEFQIDEIEGDLIDILISNLLASNSKTRNATVASLVSLVKLCKNPDLKFIIFKKVNTKLSGPEGRRASADVKLSLLDALGSLSQPSSTSTSFYPDVLKDFLDIITSEGNEDILDSAVKQLSRWMNFPKFTFNEKAQTLFKDKLFANQTSHRVKMAIFHLLDEVCRSTGKLPKAYIPLLATMA
;
A
#
# COMPACT_ATOMS: atom_id res chain seq x y z
N PHE A 1 33.40 12.69 -12.21
CA PHE A 1 32.39 11.74 -12.74
C PHE A 1 31.28 12.55 -13.36
N PRO A 2 30.94 12.39 -14.64
CA PRO A 2 29.86 13.18 -15.23
C PRO A 2 28.55 12.74 -14.58
N GLU A 3 27.87 13.68 -13.93
CA GLU A 3 26.52 13.49 -13.42
C GLU A 3 25.62 13.04 -14.58
N LYS A 4 25.05 11.85 -14.48
CA LYS A 4 24.04 11.39 -15.43
C LYS A 4 22.88 12.38 -15.36
N LYS A 5 22.69 13.16 -16.44
CA LYS A 5 21.54 14.06 -16.56
C LYS A 5 20.28 13.26 -16.23
N PRO A 6 19.42 13.75 -15.32
CA PRO A 6 18.17 13.06 -15.01
C PRO A 6 17.36 12.92 -16.29
N VAL A 7 16.92 11.71 -16.59
CA VAL A 7 16.06 11.44 -17.74
C VAL A 7 14.79 12.28 -17.55
N SER A 8 14.48 13.13 -18.53
CA SER A 8 13.25 13.91 -18.49
C SER A 8 12.06 12.97 -18.63
N LEU A 9 11.36 12.70 -17.52
CA LEU A 9 10.15 11.89 -17.50
C LEU A 9 9.07 12.44 -18.43
N CYS A 10 9.14 13.73 -18.79
CA CYS A 10 8.22 14.38 -19.72
C CYS A 10 8.28 13.77 -21.13
N VAL A 11 9.46 13.36 -21.61
CA VAL A 11 9.59 12.73 -22.93
C VAL A 11 8.95 11.34 -22.92
N LEU A 12 9.15 10.58 -21.83
CA LEU A 12 8.59 9.24 -21.67
C LEU A 12 7.05 9.26 -21.62
N LYS A 13 6.43 10.29 -21.04
CA LYS A 13 4.96 10.44 -21.02
C LYS A 13 4.31 10.51 -22.40
N HIS A 14 5.08 10.82 -23.45
CA HIS A 14 4.58 10.90 -24.83
C HIS A 14 4.92 9.66 -25.66
N SER A 15 5.51 8.61 -25.05
CA SER A 15 5.90 7.39 -25.76
C SER A 15 4.87 6.26 -25.69
N GLU A 16 3.65 6.52 -25.23
CA GLU A 16 2.59 5.53 -25.03
C GLU A 16 2.36 4.64 -26.26
N GLY A 17 2.09 5.25 -27.42
CA GLY A 17 1.86 4.49 -28.66
C GLY A 17 3.06 3.64 -29.11
N ILE A 18 4.28 4.12 -28.87
CA ILE A 18 5.51 3.37 -29.18
C ILE A 18 5.68 2.20 -28.20
N LEU A 19 5.44 2.43 -26.91
CA LEU A 19 5.54 1.41 -25.87
C LEU A 19 4.56 0.27 -26.13
N ASN A 20 3.29 0.58 -26.40
CA ASN A 20 2.26 -0.43 -26.66
C ASN A 20 2.40 -1.11 -28.04
N TYR A 21 3.13 -0.50 -28.98
CA TYR A 21 3.53 -1.18 -30.21
C TYR A 21 4.68 -2.17 -29.99
N CYS A 22 5.67 -1.80 -29.16
CA CYS A 22 6.87 -2.61 -28.95
C CYS A 22 6.70 -3.71 -27.88
N LEU A 23 5.79 -3.50 -26.92
CA LEU A 23 5.61 -4.38 -25.78
C LEU A 23 4.26 -5.10 -25.86
N ASN A 24 4.34 -6.40 -25.65
CA ASN A 24 3.24 -7.29 -25.30
C ASN A 24 3.64 -8.10 -24.06
N GLU A 25 2.75 -8.91 -23.53
CA GLU A 25 3.02 -9.74 -22.35
C GLU A 25 4.32 -10.56 -22.43
N ALA A 26 4.57 -11.23 -23.56
CA ALA A 26 5.74 -12.09 -23.72
C ALA A 26 7.05 -11.28 -23.71
N THR A 27 7.12 -10.20 -24.48
CA THR A 27 8.29 -9.29 -24.53
C THR A 27 8.47 -8.54 -23.22
N PHE A 28 7.38 -8.20 -22.52
CA PHE A 28 7.44 -7.57 -21.20
C PHE A 28 8.16 -8.48 -20.20
N ASN A 29 7.72 -9.73 -20.06
CA ASN A 29 8.32 -10.67 -19.11
C ASN A 29 9.73 -11.11 -19.53
N LYS A 30 9.94 -11.44 -20.81
CA LYS A 30 11.21 -12.05 -21.26
C LYS A 30 12.33 -11.05 -21.56
N GLU A 31 11.99 -9.81 -21.92
CA GLU A 31 12.99 -8.82 -22.37
C GLU A 31 13.00 -7.58 -21.48
N PHE A 32 11.83 -6.99 -21.21
CA PHE A 32 11.74 -5.72 -20.50
C PHE A 32 12.05 -5.87 -19.00
N LEU A 33 11.39 -6.79 -18.30
CA LEU A 33 11.57 -6.98 -16.85
C LEU A 33 13.02 -7.33 -16.47
N PRO A 34 13.74 -8.24 -17.16
CA PRO A 34 15.14 -8.51 -16.84
C PRO A 34 16.05 -7.27 -16.96
N LEU A 35 15.80 -6.43 -17.97
CA LEU A 35 16.55 -5.19 -18.18
C LEU A 35 16.24 -4.16 -17.09
N VAL A 36 14.97 -4.02 -16.71
CA VAL A 36 14.54 -3.17 -15.60
C VAL A 36 15.15 -3.64 -14.29
N ASN A 37 15.08 -4.93 -13.98
CA ASN A 37 15.68 -5.52 -12.77
C ASN A 37 17.17 -5.19 -12.68
N LYS A 38 17.92 -5.34 -13.77
CA LYS A 38 19.34 -4.99 -13.84
C LYS A 38 19.59 -3.50 -13.62
N LYS A 39 18.71 -2.61 -14.11
CA LYS A 39 18.81 -1.16 -13.91
C LYS A 39 18.50 -0.75 -12.47
N ILE A 40 17.41 -1.27 -11.89
CA ILE A 40 17.02 -0.96 -10.50
C ILE A 40 18.13 -1.36 -9.53
N ARG A 41 18.73 -2.56 -9.68
CA ARG A 41 19.86 -2.99 -8.83
C ARG A 41 21.08 -2.09 -8.90
N ARG A 42 21.28 -1.37 -10.00
CA ARG A 42 22.43 -0.46 -10.20
C ARG A 42 22.13 0.96 -9.76
N SER A 43 20.89 1.42 -9.92
CA SER A 43 20.46 2.78 -9.55
C SER A 43 18.95 2.83 -9.39
N ALA A 44 18.46 2.43 -8.23
CA ALA A 44 17.04 2.42 -7.92
C ALA A 44 16.43 3.83 -7.95
N GLU A 45 17.15 4.83 -7.44
CA GLU A 45 16.65 6.21 -7.34
C GLU A 45 16.29 6.83 -8.70
N THR A 46 17.02 6.45 -9.75
CA THR A 46 16.75 6.92 -11.11
C THR A 46 15.88 5.97 -11.89
N SER A 47 16.00 4.66 -11.66
CA SER A 47 15.34 3.64 -12.48
C SER A 47 13.88 3.41 -12.08
N ILE A 48 13.56 3.44 -10.77
CA ILE A 48 12.19 3.16 -10.30
C ILE A 48 11.20 4.25 -10.77
N PRO A 49 11.49 5.56 -10.68
CA PRO A 49 10.58 6.58 -11.23
C PRO A 49 10.33 6.45 -12.73
N VAL A 50 11.36 6.07 -13.51
CA VAL A 50 11.21 5.82 -14.94
C VAL A 50 10.32 4.59 -15.19
N PHE A 51 10.58 3.50 -14.46
CA PHE A 51 9.79 2.27 -14.56
C PHE A 51 8.32 2.49 -14.18
N GLN A 52 8.07 3.26 -13.13
CA GLN A 52 6.73 3.67 -12.70
C GLN A 52 5.97 4.36 -13.82
N VAL A 53 6.58 5.32 -14.51
CA VAL A 53 5.96 6.00 -15.66
C VAL A 53 5.70 5.02 -16.81
N VAL A 54 6.61 4.08 -17.08
CA VAL A 54 6.36 3.07 -18.13
C VAL A 54 5.15 2.21 -17.78
N LEU A 55 5.05 1.71 -16.55
CA LEU A 55 3.92 0.88 -16.12
C LEU A 55 2.57 1.58 -16.27
N ASP A 56 2.51 2.89 -16.00
CA ASP A 56 1.28 3.68 -16.14
C ASP A 56 0.83 3.88 -17.60
N LEU A 57 1.72 3.66 -18.57
CA LEU A 57 1.45 3.81 -20.01
C LEU A 57 1.14 2.48 -20.72
N LEU A 58 1.21 1.34 -20.02
CA LEU A 58 0.94 0.04 -20.64
C LEU A 58 -0.56 -0.24 -20.69
N GLU A 59 -1.04 -0.72 -21.84
CA GLU A 59 -2.45 -0.98 -22.10
C GLU A 59 -2.81 -2.48 -22.14
N PHE A 60 -1.83 -3.37 -22.03
CA PHE A 60 -2.07 -4.81 -21.97
C PHE A 60 -2.12 -5.32 -20.53
N GLN A 61 -2.71 -6.50 -20.32
CA GLN A 61 -2.65 -7.21 -19.05
C GLN A 61 -1.67 -8.38 -19.12
N ILE A 62 -1.10 -8.77 -17.98
CA ILE A 62 -0.19 -9.91 -17.84
C ILE A 62 -0.77 -10.96 -16.90
N ASP A 63 -0.54 -12.23 -17.17
CA ASP A 63 -1.02 -13.33 -16.33
C ASP A 63 -0.21 -13.41 -15.04
N GLU A 64 1.12 -13.34 -15.15
CA GLU A 64 2.06 -13.42 -14.03
C GLU A 64 3.24 -12.45 -14.21
N ILE A 65 3.82 -12.04 -13.08
CA ILE A 65 5.06 -11.25 -13.03
C ILE A 65 6.19 -12.21 -12.73
N GLU A 66 7.04 -12.46 -13.74
CA GLU A 66 8.18 -13.35 -13.58
C GLU A 66 9.35 -12.68 -12.84
N GLY A 67 10.12 -13.50 -12.12
CA GLY A 67 11.34 -13.10 -11.44
C GLY A 67 11.12 -12.41 -10.08
N ASP A 68 12.15 -11.73 -9.61
CA ASP A 68 12.19 -11.19 -8.24
C ASP A 68 11.94 -9.67 -8.18
N LEU A 69 11.33 -9.09 -9.23
CA LEU A 69 11.04 -7.67 -9.33
C LEU A 69 10.26 -7.14 -8.12
N ILE A 70 9.23 -7.87 -7.69
CA ILE A 70 8.41 -7.49 -6.53
C ILE A 70 9.27 -7.37 -5.27
N ASP A 71 10.17 -8.33 -5.04
CA ASP A 71 11.05 -8.33 -3.86
C ASP A 71 12.09 -7.20 -3.91
N ILE A 72 12.62 -6.91 -5.11
CA ILE A 72 13.50 -5.76 -5.34
C ILE A 72 12.76 -4.45 -5.04
N LEU A 73 11.54 -4.29 -5.54
CA LEU A 73 10.73 -3.10 -5.31
C LEU A 73 10.42 -2.94 -3.82
N ILE A 74 9.92 -3.98 -3.16
CA ILE A 74 9.60 -3.95 -1.72
C ILE A 74 10.84 -3.56 -0.89
N SER A 75 12.03 -4.03 -1.26
CA SER A 75 13.27 -3.64 -0.58
C SER A 75 13.57 -2.13 -0.71
N ASN A 76 13.15 -1.49 -1.80
CA ASN A 76 13.30 -0.05 -2.03
C ASN A 76 12.27 0.81 -1.27
N LEU A 77 11.28 0.21 -0.60
CA LEU A 77 10.44 0.93 0.37
C LEU A 77 11.24 1.39 1.61
N LEU A 78 12.43 0.81 1.84
CA LEU A 78 13.34 1.22 2.91
C LEU A 78 14.39 2.26 2.45
N ALA A 79 14.31 2.74 1.20
CA ALA A 79 15.25 3.74 0.68
C ALA A 79 15.19 5.03 1.50
N SER A 80 16.33 5.69 1.67
CA SER A 80 16.43 7.00 2.36
C SER A 80 15.65 8.09 1.61
N ASN A 81 15.67 8.03 0.28
CA ASN A 81 15.03 8.99 -0.60
C ASN A 81 13.50 8.75 -0.71
N SER A 82 12.70 9.73 -0.28
CA SER A 82 11.24 9.67 -0.34
C SER A 82 10.69 9.55 -1.76
N LYS A 83 11.35 10.15 -2.77
CA LYS A 83 10.92 10.02 -4.17
C LYS A 83 11.00 8.58 -4.65
N THR A 84 12.06 7.86 -4.25
CA THR A 84 12.23 6.44 -4.58
C THR A 84 11.18 5.59 -3.89
N ARG A 85 10.87 5.87 -2.61
CA ARG A 85 9.79 5.18 -1.90
C ARG A 85 8.43 5.41 -2.55
N ASN A 86 8.09 6.66 -2.85
CA ASN A 86 6.81 7.01 -3.48
C ASN A 86 6.66 6.38 -4.87
N ALA A 87 7.72 6.41 -5.69
CA ALA A 87 7.71 5.75 -6.99
C ALA A 87 7.59 4.23 -6.85
N THR A 88 8.21 3.63 -5.83
CA THR A 88 8.08 2.20 -5.52
C THR A 88 6.63 1.83 -5.18
N VAL A 89 5.97 2.62 -4.31
CA VAL A 89 4.55 2.40 -3.98
C VAL A 89 3.70 2.43 -5.23
N ALA A 90 3.86 3.46 -6.06
CA ALA A 90 3.13 3.59 -7.32
C ALA A 90 3.41 2.42 -8.28
N SER A 91 4.67 1.99 -8.43
CA SER A 91 5.01 0.82 -9.24
C SER A 91 4.33 -0.47 -8.75
N LEU A 92 4.30 -0.72 -7.44
CA LEU A 92 3.61 -1.90 -6.90
C LEU A 92 2.11 -1.88 -7.20
N VAL A 93 1.47 -0.71 -7.09
CA VAL A 93 0.05 -0.53 -7.43
C VAL A 93 -0.18 -0.73 -8.94
N SER A 94 0.66 -0.16 -9.80
CA SER A 94 0.52 -0.33 -11.25
C SER A 94 0.75 -1.78 -11.68
N LEU A 95 1.68 -2.52 -11.04
CA LEU A 95 1.84 -3.96 -11.25
C LEU A 95 0.60 -4.77 -10.87
N VAL A 96 -0.06 -4.43 -9.75
CA VAL A 96 -1.32 -5.08 -9.35
C VAL A 96 -2.44 -4.80 -10.35
N LYS A 97 -2.48 -3.61 -10.97
CA LYS A 97 -3.46 -3.28 -12.01
C LYS A 97 -3.17 -3.99 -13.33
N LEU A 98 -1.90 -4.15 -13.67
CA LEU A 98 -1.43 -4.79 -14.90
C LEU A 98 -1.65 -6.32 -14.86
N CYS A 99 -1.51 -6.93 -13.68
CA CYS A 99 -1.60 -8.38 -13.52
C CYS A 99 -3.04 -8.86 -13.35
N LYS A 100 -3.41 -9.92 -14.08
CA LYS A 100 -4.73 -10.56 -13.99
C LYS A 100 -4.90 -11.39 -12.72
N ASN A 101 -3.81 -11.83 -12.10
CA ASN A 101 -3.84 -12.63 -10.88
C ASN A 101 -4.45 -11.82 -9.71
N PRO A 102 -5.67 -12.16 -9.24
CA PRO A 102 -6.36 -11.40 -8.21
C PRO A 102 -5.69 -11.48 -6.82
N ASP A 103 -4.80 -12.46 -6.61
CA ASP A 103 -4.11 -12.71 -5.34
C ASP A 103 -2.81 -11.93 -5.22
N LEU A 104 -2.27 -11.41 -6.34
CA LEU A 104 -0.99 -10.69 -6.36
C LEU A 104 -0.97 -9.54 -5.34
N LYS A 105 -2.07 -8.78 -5.24
CA LYS A 105 -2.18 -7.67 -4.27
C LYS A 105 -1.96 -8.14 -2.83
N PHE A 106 -2.47 -9.33 -2.48
CA PHE A 106 -2.34 -9.87 -1.13
C PHE A 106 -0.95 -10.46 -0.88
N ILE A 107 -0.33 -11.06 -1.91
CA ILE A 107 1.08 -11.47 -1.85
C ILE A 107 1.97 -10.28 -1.55
N ILE A 108 1.79 -9.16 -2.28
CA ILE A 108 2.54 -7.92 -2.06
C ILE A 108 2.23 -7.36 -0.66
N PHE A 109 0.95 -7.30 -0.27
CA PHE A 109 0.54 -6.83 1.06
C PHE A 109 1.26 -7.59 2.17
N LYS A 110 1.27 -8.93 2.14
CA LYS A 110 1.93 -9.74 3.16
C LYS A 110 3.43 -9.51 3.19
N LYS A 111 4.10 -9.43 2.03
CA LYS A 111 5.53 -9.13 1.97
C LYS A 111 5.88 -7.75 2.53
N VAL A 112 5.09 -6.73 2.21
CA VAL A 112 5.25 -5.37 2.78
C VAL A 112 5.00 -5.37 4.29
N ASN A 113 3.95 -6.06 4.75
CA ASN A 113 3.66 -6.15 6.19
C ASN A 113 4.79 -6.88 6.94
N THR A 114 5.36 -7.93 6.37
CA THR A 114 6.55 -8.59 6.93
C THR A 114 7.73 -7.62 7.06
N LYS A 115 7.95 -6.74 6.07
CA LYS A 115 8.99 -5.69 6.17
C LYS A 115 8.70 -4.67 7.26
N LEU A 116 7.46 -4.21 7.39
CA LEU A 116 7.03 -3.25 8.42
C LEU A 116 7.12 -3.83 9.83
N SER A 117 6.57 -5.03 10.03
CA SER A 117 6.47 -5.68 11.34
C SER A 117 7.76 -6.40 11.76
N GLY A 118 8.67 -6.64 10.82
CA GLY A 118 9.95 -7.31 11.01
C GLY A 118 11.07 -6.41 11.57
N PRO A 119 12.29 -6.95 11.73
CA PRO A 119 13.42 -6.23 12.34
C PRO A 119 13.81 -4.94 11.61
N GLU A 120 13.71 -4.92 10.28
CA GLU A 120 14.04 -3.76 9.45
C GLU A 120 13.04 -2.62 9.67
N GLY A 121 11.74 -2.88 9.56
CA GLY A 121 10.69 -1.87 9.77
C GLY A 121 10.62 -1.37 11.22
N ARG A 122 10.89 -2.23 12.21
CA ARG A 122 10.96 -1.80 13.62
C ARG A 122 12.06 -0.78 13.89
N ARG A 123 13.19 -0.89 13.19
CA ARG A 123 14.34 0.04 13.32
C ARG A 123 14.28 1.21 12.34
N ALA A 124 13.34 1.19 11.39
CA ALA A 124 13.21 2.22 10.39
C ALA A 124 12.71 3.54 11.00
N SER A 125 13.05 4.65 10.34
CA SER A 125 12.53 5.96 10.71
C SER A 125 11.01 6.05 10.52
N ALA A 126 10.38 7.03 11.17
CA ALA A 126 8.95 7.29 11.02
C ALA A 126 8.56 7.48 9.55
N ASP A 127 9.34 8.24 8.78
CA ASP A 127 9.08 8.49 7.34
C ASP A 127 9.08 7.20 6.50
N VAL A 128 9.95 6.24 6.83
CA VAL A 128 10.01 4.95 6.14
C VAL A 128 8.81 4.08 6.54
N LYS A 129 8.47 4.04 7.84
CA LYS A 129 7.26 3.35 8.32
C LYS A 129 6.00 3.92 7.67
N LEU A 130 5.90 5.23 7.52
CA LEU A 130 4.79 5.90 6.82
C LEU A 130 4.71 5.48 5.36
N SER A 131 5.83 5.38 4.64
CA SER A 131 5.84 4.86 3.26
C SER A 131 5.45 3.39 3.17
N LEU A 132 5.85 2.55 4.13
CA LEU A 132 5.42 1.15 4.19
C LEU A 132 3.91 1.03 4.44
N LEU A 133 3.36 1.84 5.35
CA LEU A 133 1.93 1.93 5.59
C LEU A 133 1.17 2.42 4.35
N ASP A 134 1.69 3.45 3.67
CA ASP A 134 1.10 3.95 2.42
C ASP A 134 1.09 2.89 1.32
N ALA A 135 2.13 2.05 1.24
CA ALA A 135 2.15 0.88 0.36
C ALA A 135 1.02 -0.09 0.70
N LEU A 136 0.85 -0.44 1.99
CA LEU A 136 -0.21 -1.36 2.43
C LEU A 136 -1.62 -0.81 2.11
N GLY A 137 -1.87 0.47 2.34
CA GLY A 137 -3.18 1.06 2.06
C GLY A 137 -3.44 1.31 0.59
N SER A 138 -2.42 1.62 -0.22
CA SER A 138 -2.59 1.88 -1.65
C SER A 138 -2.94 0.61 -2.46
N LEU A 139 -2.69 -0.57 -1.89
CA LEU A 139 -3.14 -1.86 -2.44
C LEU A 139 -4.64 -2.12 -2.24
N SER A 140 -5.35 -1.27 -1.50
CA SER A 140 -6.81 -1.42 -1.29
C SER A 140 -7.65 -1.05 -2.51
N GLN A 141 -7.03 -0.43 -3.53
CA GLN A 141 -7.72 -0.01 -4.76
C GLN A 141 -8.43 -1.21 -5.42
N PRO A 142 -9.66 -1.02 -5.92
CA PRO A 142 -10.50 -2.12 -6.37
C PRO A 142 -9.99 -2.70 -7.69
N SER A 143 -9.29 -3.83 -7.62
CA SER A 143 -8.98 -4.67 -8.79
C SER A 143 -9.65 -6.05 -8.76
N SER A 144 -10.14 -6.50 -7.61
CA SER A 144 -10.76 -7.83 -7.50
C SER A 144 -12.00 -7.84 -6.60
N THR A 145 -12.97 -8.66 -7.01
CA THR A 145 -14.21 -8.96 -6.27
C THR A 145 -14.00 -9.92 -5.11
N SER A 146 -12.81 -10.52 -5.00
CA SER A 146 -12.48 -11.46 -3.92
C SER A 146 -12.41 -10.74 -2.58
N THR A 147 -13.05 -11.31 -1.56
CA THR A 147 -13.11 -10.77 -0.20
C THR A 147 -12.42 -11.66 0.84
N SER A 148 -11.81 -12.76 0.41
CA SER A 148 -11.24 -13.77 1.31
C SER A 148 -10.10 -13.24 2.19
N PHE A 149 -9.35 -12.24 1.71
CA PHE A 149 -8.18 -11.68 2.41
C PHE A 149 -8.51 -10.58 3.43
N TYR A 150 -9.73 -10.02 3.43
CA TYR A 150 -10.06 -8.90 4.35
C TYR A 150 -9.92 -9.23 5.84
N PRO A 151 -10.32 -10.43 6.33
CA PRO A 151 -10.07 -10.81 7.72
C PRO A 151 -8.58 -10.77 8.10
N ASP A 152 -7.70 -11.21 7.20
CA ASP A 152 -6.26 -11.20 7.42
C ASP A 152 -5.67 -9.78 7.35
N VAL A 153 -6.15 -8.94 6.43
CA VAL A 153 -5.77 -7.53 6.36
C VAL A 153 -6.18 -6.81 7.66
N LEU A 154 -7.42 -7.02 8.13
CA LEU A 154 -7.87 -6.46 9.40
C LEU A 154 -6.97 -6.92 10.54
N LYS A 155 -6.73 -8.24 10.65
CA LYS A 155 -5.87 -8.80 11.70
C LYS A 155 -4.48 -8.14 11.71
N ASP A 156 -3.84 -8.06 10.56
CA ASP A 156 -2.50 -7.49 10.42
C ASP A 156 -2.47 -6.00 10.83
N PHE A 157 -3.46 -5.20 10.41
CA PHE A 157 -3.57 -3.80 10.83
C PHE A 157 -3.87 -3.65 12.33
N LEU A 158 -4.72 -4.51 12.91
CA LEU A 158 -4.96 -4.50 14.36
C LEU A 158 -3.67 -4.77 15.14
N ASP A 159 -2.84 -5.70 14.67
CA ASP A 159 -1.56 -6.03 15.31
C ASP A 159 -0.56 -4.86 15.19
N ILE A 160 -0.53 -4.15 14.06
CA ILE A 160 0.23 -2.89 13.89
C ILE A 160 -0.27 -1.82 14.88
N ILE A 161 -1.59 -1.56 14.90
CA ILE A 161 -2.22 -0.52 15.73
C ILE A 161 -2.07 -0.81 17.23
N THR A 162 -2.02 -2.09 17.61
CA THR A 162 -1.82 -2.51 19.01
C THR A 162 -0.38 -2.31 19.45
N SER A 163 0.59 -2.59 18.57
CA SER A 163 2.02 -2.57 18.93
C SER A 163 2.69 -1.21 18.79
N GLU A 164 2.11 -0.28 18.04
CA GLU A 164 2.70 1.02 17.77
C GLU A 164 2.34 2.06 18.84
N GLY A 165 3.35 2.81 19.28
CA GLY A 165 3.22 3.88 20.27
C GLY A 165 3.39 5.28 19.68
N ASN A 166 3.89 5.39 18.44
CA ASN A 166 4.00 6.66 17.75
C ASN A 166 2.64 7.07 17.14
N GLU A 167 2.11 8.22 17.58
CA GLU A 167 0.79 8.73 17.15
C GLU A 167 0.69 9.02 15.65
N ASP A 168 1.77 9.43 14.97
CA ASP A 168 1.76 9.66 13.51
C ASP A 168 1.62 8.34 12.74
N ILE A 169 2.32 7.31 13.20
CA ILE A 169 2.24 5.97 12.62
C ILE A 169 0.87 5.34 12.92
N LEU A 170 0.34 5.53 14.13
CA LEU A 170 -1.02 5.09 14.49
C LEU A 170 -2.09 5.75 13.63
N ASP A 171 -2.05 7.07 13.49
CA ASP A 171 -2.98 7.83 12.62
C ASP A 171 -2.91 7.32 11.18
N SER A 172 -1.70 7.12 10.65
CA SER A 172 -1.51 6.56 9.32
C SER A 172 -2.07 5.14 9.22
N ALA A 173 -1.75 4.24 10.16
CA ALA A 173 -2.21 2.85 10.13
C ALA A 173 -3.74 2.75 10.13
N VAL A 174 -4.41 3.57 10.94
CA VAL A 174 -5.89 3.64 10.96
C VAL A 174 -6.42 4.16 9.62
N LYS A 175 -5.86 5.24 9.06
CA LYS A 175 -6.28 5.78 7.76
C LYS A 175 -6.10 4.78 6.62
N GLN A 176 -4.98 4.06 6.59
CA GLN A 176 -4.72 3.06 5.56
C GLN A 176 -5.66 1.86 5.70
N LEU A 177 -6.00 1.44 6.92
CA LEU A 177 -7.06 0.45 7.17
C LEU A 177 -8.42 0.93 6.65
N SER A 178 -8.78 2.20 6.86
CA SER A 178 -10.04 2.76 6.34
C SER A 178 -10.18 2.56 4.83
N ARG A 179 -9.09 2.70 4.07
CA ARG A 179 -9.10 2.50 2.61
C ARG A 179 -9.45 1.07 2.20
N TRP A 180 -9.15 0.08 3.05
CA TRP A 180 -9.60 -1.29 2.86
C TRP A 180 -11.06 -1.48 3.27
N MET A 181 -11.56 -0.72 4.26
CA MET A 181 -12.92 -0.90 4.76
C MET A 181 -14.02 -0.31 3.86
N ASN A 182 -13.68 0.30 2.72
CA ASN A 182 -14.63 0.76 1.69
C ASN A 182 -15.16 -0.39 0.81
N PHE A 183 -15.42 -1.57 1.39
CA PHE A 183 -15.89 -2.74 0.65
C PHE A 183 -17.17 -3.33 1.26
N PRO A 184 -18.20 -3.64 0.43
CA PRO A 184 -19.49 -4.09 0.94
C PRO A 184 -19.40 -5.39 1.74
N LYS A 185 -20.10 -5.41 2.88
CA LYS A 185 -20.36 -6.59 3.76
C LYS A 185 -19.29 -7.01 4.76
N PHE A 186 -18.25 -6.21 5.03
CA PHE A 186 -17.26 -6.54 6.07
C PHE A 186 -17.58 -5.96 7.45
N THR A 187 -17.91 -6.82 8.42
CA THR A 187 -18.19 -6.40 9.81
C THR A 187 -16.96 -6.58 10.70
N PHE A 188 -16.68 -5.62 11.57
CA PHE A 188 -15.65 -5.75 12.60
C PHE A 188 -15.91 -6.91 13.55
N ASN A 189 -14.89 -7.73 13.76
CA ASN A 189 -14.88 -8.74 14.83
C ASN A 189 -14.75 -8.08 16.21
N GLU A 190 -14.98 -8.85 17.27
CA GLU A 190 -14.94 -8.36 18.65
C GLU A 190 -13.58 -7.73 19.02
N LYS A 191 -12.47 -8.33 18.55
CA LYS A 191 -11.11 -7.78 18.77
C LYS A 191 -10.98 -6.36 18.22
N ALA A 192 -11.44 -6.11 16.99
CA ALA A 192 -11.44 -4.77 16.39
C ALA A 192 -12.33 -3.81 17.18
N GLN A 193 -13.53 -4.26 17.58
CA GLN A 193 -14.47 -3.41 18.31
C GLN A 193 -13.88 -2.95 19.65
N THR A 194 -13.33 -3.88 20.42
CA THR A 194 -12.68 -3.60 21.70
C THR A 194 -11.48 -2.69 21.52
N LEU A 195 -10.58 -2.98 20.57
CA LEU A 195 -9.39 -2.15 20.34
C LEU A 195 -9.73 -0.70 20.01
N PHE A 196 -10.67 -0.48 19.09
CA PHE A 196 -11.03 0.88 18.69
C PHE A 196 -11.82 1.61 19.77
N LYS A 197 -12.68 0.89 20.51
CA LYS A 197 -13.32 1.45 21.70
C LYS A 197 -12.26 1.90 22.71
N ASP A 198 -11.33 1.04 23.10
CA ASP A 198 -10.33 1.36 24.11
C ASP A 198 -9.45 2.54 23.69
N LYS A 199 -9.01 2.58 22.42
CA LYS A 199 -8.22 3.72 21.90
C LYS A 199 -9.00 5.02 21.82
N LEU A 200 -10.30 5.01 21.51
CA LEU A 200 -11.12 6.23 21.50
C LEU A 200 -11.22 6.89 22.87
N PHE A 201 -11.32 6.09 23.94
CA PHE A 201 -11.53 6.58 25.32
C PHE A 201 -10.24 6.71 26.13
N ALA A 202 -9.14 6.16 25.65
CA ALA A 202 -7.83 6.40 26.22
C ALA A 202 -7.49 7.90 26.25
N ASN A 203 -7.09 8.39 27.44
CA ASN A 203 -6.68 9.78 27.65
C ASN A 203 -5.39 10.13 26.89
N GLN A 204 -4.53 9.12 26.69
CA GLN A 204 -3.25 9.24 25.99
C GLN A 204 -3.39 9.28 24.46
N THR A 205 -4.51 8.83 23.90
CA THR A 205 -4.72 8.85 22.45
C THR A 205 -4.99 10.29 22.01
N SER A 206 -4.25 10.77 21.00
CA SER A 206 -4.44 12.13 20.50
C SER A 206 -5.80 12.30 19.79
N HIS A 207 -6.29 13.54 19.72
CA HIS A 207 -7.48 13.88 18.95
C HIS A 207 -7.36 13.46 17.48
N ARG A 208 -6.15 13.55 16.89
CA ARG A 208 -5.90 13.15 15.50
C ARG A 208 -6.17 11.66 15.29
N VAL A 209 -5.64 10.80 16.17
CA VAL A 209 -5.90 9.35 16.09
C VAL A 209 -7.37 9.04 16.35
N LYS A 210 -8.02 9.72 17.31
CA LYS A 210 -9.47 9.57 17.53
C LYS A 210 -10.28 9.94 16.30
N MET A 211 -9.93 11.02 15.60
CA MET A 211 -10.56 11.41 14.35
C MET A 211 -10.36 10.37 13.24
N ALA A 212 -9.15 9.82 13.10
CA ALA A 212 -8.90 8.73 12.15
C ALA A 212 -9.78 7.50 12.45
N ILE A 213 -9.95 7.15 13.73
CA ILE A 213 -10.83 6.04 14.14
C ILE A 213 -12.28 6.37 13.78
N PHE A 214 -12.76 7.59 13.99
CA PHE A 214 -14.11 7.96 13.57
C PHE A 214 -14.31 7.84 12.06
N HIS A 215 -13.35 8.29 11.26
CA HIS A 215 -13.41 8.12 9.81
C HIS A 215 -13.44 6.64 9.40
N LEU A 216 -12.65 5.78 10.07
CA LEU A 216 -12.72 4.34 9.89
C LEU A 216 -14.11 3.77 10.21
N LEU A 217 -14.70 4.16 11.34
CA LEU A 217 -16.03 3.68 11.73
C LEU A 217 -17.11 4.15 10.75
N ASP A 218 -17.03 5.39 10.26
CA ASP A 218 -17.92 5.92 9.22
C ASP A 218 -17.82 5.12 7.91
N GLU A 219 -16.60 4.81 7.46
CA GLU A 219 -16.38 3.99 6.27
C GLU A 219 -17.02 2.59 6.41
N VAL A 220 -16.83 1.96 7.57
CA VAL A 220 -17.45 0.65 7.87
C VAL A 220 -18.97 0.74 7.91
N CYS A 221 -19.53 1.83 8.46
CA CYS A 221 -20.97 2.09 8.46
C CYS A 221 -21.53 2.18 7.04
N ARG A 222 -20.87 2.95 6.18
CA ARG A 222 -21.27 3.11 4.78
C ARG A 222 -21.21 1.79 4.02
N SER A 223 -20.21 0.96 4.28
CA SER A 223 -20.01 -0.33 3.62
C SER A 223 -20.93 -1.46 4.08
N THR A 224 -21.30 -1.50 5.37
CA THR A 224 -22.10 -2.61 5.95
C THR A 224 -23.53 -2.24 6.31
N GLY A 225 -23.83 -0.95 6.44
CA GLY A 225 -25.07 -0.44 7.01
C GLY A 225 -25.24 -0.71 8.52
N LYS A 226 -24.23 -1.24 9.22
CA LYS A 226 -24.35 -1.60 10.64
C LYS A 226 -23.06 -1.29 11.41
N LEU A 227 -23.13 -0.27 12.27
CA LEU A 227 -22.18 -0.13 13.37
C LEU A 227 -22.65 -0.99 14.55
N PRO A 228 -21.74 -1.66 15.29
CA PRO A 228 -22.10 -2.29 16.55
C PRO A 228 -22.79 -1.29 17.48
N LYS A 229 -23.94 -1.66 18.07
CA LYS A 229 -24.66 -0.81 19.04
C LYS A 229 -23.81 -0.40 20.25
N ALA A 230 -22.71 -1.13 20.50
CA ALA A 230 -21.69 -0.79 21.49
C ALA A 230 -21.09 0.61 21.30
N TYR A 231 -21.18 1.20 20.10
CA TYR A 231 -20.72 2.56 19.83
C TYR A 231 -21.77 3.65 20.12
N ILE A 232 -23.04 3.31 20.37
CA ILE A 232 -24.10 4.30 20.62
C ILE A 232 -23.84 5.12 21.90
N PRO A 233 -23.54 4.51 23.06
CA PRO A 233 -23.20 5.30 24.25
C PRO A 233 -21.92 6.13 24.07
N LEU A 234 -21.01 5.67 23.20
CA LEU A 234 -19.73 6.33 22.91
C LEU A 234 -19.92 7.64 22.14
N LEU A 235 -20.91 7.71 21.24
CA LEU A 235 -21.26 8.94 20.52
C LEU A 235 -21.92 9.98 21.44
N ALA A 236 -22.63 9.53 22.47
CA ALA A 236 -23.35 10.42 23.40
C ALA A 236 -22.45 11.10 24.45
N THR A 237 -21.27 10.53 24.74
CA THR A 237 -20.34 11.03 25.77
C THR A 237 -19.18 11.85 25.21
N MET A 238 -19.04 11.91 23.88
CA MET A 238 -17.99 12.67 23.19
C MET A 238 -18.47 14.03 22.67
N ALA A 239 -19.73 14.40 22.93
CA ALA A 239 -20.32 15.72 22.68
C ALA A 239 -20.10 16.67 23.87
#